data_AF-A0A1I7HTA2-F1
#
_entry.id   AF-A0A1I7HTA2-F1
#
_cell.length_a   1.000
_cell.length_b   1.000
_cell.length_c   1.000
_cell.angle_alpha   90.00
_cell.angle_beta   90.00
_cell.angle_gamma   90.00
#
_symmetry.space_group_name_H-M   'P 1'
#
loop_
_entity.id
_entity.type
_entity.pdbx_description
1 polymer ?
#
loop_
_entity_poly.entity_id
_entity_poly.type
_entity_poly.pdbx_seq_one_letter_code
_entity_poly.pdbx_strand_id
1 'polypeptide(L)'
;MHMVLVRMLFHERHHKQGVVRERSRKLITDRETEILRHVQAGKSNHEIAQLLHISPLTVKNHIQKILKKLDVNNRAHAVAKAMALKITL
;
A
#
# COMPACT_ATOMS: atom_id res chain seq x y z
N MET A 1 -20.87 -16.05 31.72
CA MET A 1 -20.84 -14.61 31.37
C MET A 1 -19.51 -14.12 30.77
N HIS A 2 -18.57 -15.01 30.37
CA HIS A 2 -17.23 -14.61 29.91
C HIS A 2 -17.02 -14.60 28.37
N MET A 3 -17.98 -15.10 27.58
CA MET A 3 -17.86 -15.17 26.10
C MET A 3 -18.39 -13.94 25.34
N VAL A 4 -19.22 -13.09 25.97
CA VAL A 4 -19.84 -11.93 25.28
C VAL A 4 -18.82 -10.78 25.11
N LEU A 5 -17.89 -10.62 26.05
CA LEU A 5 -16.86 -9.58 26.03
C LEU A 5 -15.81 -9.83 24.92
N VAL A 6 -15.43 -11.09 24.71
CA VAL A 6 -14.49 -11.49 23.64
C VAL A 6 -15.08 -11.22 22.25
N ARG A 7 -16.40 -11.39 22.07
CA ARG A 7 -17.10 -11.13 20.81
C ARG A 7 -17.17 -9.63 20.45
N MET A 8 -17.29 -8.75 21.45
CA MET A 8 -17.27 -7.29 21.26
C MET A 8 -15.88 -6.77 20.87
N LEU A 9 -14.82 -7.26 21.51
CA LEU A 9 -13.44 -6.89 21.18
C LEU A 9 -12.99 -7.32 19.78
N PHE A 10 -13.60 -8.38 19.23
CA PHE A 10 -13.31 -8.84 17.87
C PHE A 10 -14.10 -8.06 16.82
N HIS A 11 -15.36 -7.70 17.10
CA HIS A 11 -16.24 -7.03 16.13
C HIS A 11 -15.75 -5.61 15.77
N GLU A 12 -15.17 -4.88 16.73
CA GLU A 12 -14.73 -3.50 16.52
C GLU A 12 -13.45 -3.39 15.66
N ARG A 13 -12.55 -4.38 15.75
CA ARG A 13 -11.31 -4.39 14.95
C ARG A 13 -11.58 -4.62 13.47
N HIS A 14 -12.53 -5.50 13.13
CA HIS A 14 -12.86 -5.79 11.74
C HIS A 14 -13.53 -4.61 11.03
N HIS A 15 -14.36 -3.84 11.72
CA HIS A 15 -15.01 -2.67 11.13
C HIS A 15 -14.01 -1.52 10.87
N LYS A 16 -13.11 -1.22 11.82
CA LYS A 16 -12.05 -0.21 11.61
C LYS A 16 -11.10 -0.58 10.47
N GLN A 17 -10.71 -1.86 10.34
CA GLN A 17 -9.80 -2.29 9.28
C GLN A 17 -10.42 -2.20 7.87
N GLY A 18 -11.72 -2.48 7.73
CA GLY A 18 -12.44 -2.34 6.45
C GLY A 18 -12.44 -0.91 5.92
N VAL A 19 -12.72 0.07 6.79
CA VAL A 19 -12.78 1.49 6.43
C VAL A 19 -11.40 2.03 6.06
N VAL A 20 -10.34 1.65 6.80
CA VAL A 20 -8.97 2.07 6.50
C VAL A 20 -8.55 1.52 5.14
N ARG A 21 -8.80 0.25 4.87
CA ARG A 21 -8.47 -0.40 3.59
C ARG A 21 -9.12 0.29 2.38
N GLU A 22 -10.41 0.62 2.48
CA GLU A 22 -11.13 1.27 1.39
C GLU A 22 -10.63 2.70 1.15
N ARG A 23 -10.37 3.46 2.22
CA ARG A 23 -9.77 4.80 2.12
C ARG A 23 -8.38 4.74 1.49
N SER A 24 -7.53 3.81 1.92
CA SER A 24 -6.19 3.64 1.35
C SER A 24 -6.21 3.24 -0.11
N ARG A 25 -7.13 2.35 -0.53
CA ARG A 25 -7.34 2.02 -1.95
C ARG A 25 -7.82 3.23 -2.77
N LYS A 26 -8.64 4.12 -2.19
CA LYS A 26 -9.05 5.37 -2.86
C LYS A 26 -7.94 6.43 -2.92
N LEU A 27 -6.96 6.39 -2.01
CA LEU A 27 -5.87 7.36 -1.94
C LEU A 27 -4.75 7.09 -2.95
N ILE A 28 -4.47 5.82 -3.22
CA ILE A 28 -3.45 5.38 -4.18
C ILE A 28 -4.07 5.29 -5.57
N THR A 29 -3.41 5.87 -6.58
CA THR A 29 -3.90 5.82 -7.96
C THR A 29 -3.57 4.49 -8.63
N ASP A 30 -4.18 4.19 -9.78
CA ASP A 30 -3.87 2.98 -10.55
C ASP A 30 -2.40 2.90 -10.94
N ARG A 31 -1.83 4.03 -11.38
CA ARG A 31 -0.41 4.12 -11.75
C ARG A 31 0.51 3.92 -10.55
N GLU A 32 0.15 4.45 -9.39
CA GLU A 32 0.90 4.22 -8.15
C GLU A 32 0.78 2.76 -7.68
N THR A 33 -0.39 2.14 -7.86
CA THR A 33 -0.60 0.71 -7.57
C THR A 33 0.27 -0.17 -8.47
N GLU A 34 0.33 0.13 -9.76
CA GLU A 34 1.21 -0.54 -10.72
C GLU A 34 2.68 -0.44 -10.33
N ILE A 35 3.15 0.76 -9.99
CA ILE A 35 4.52 0.98 -9.49
C ILE A 35 4.76 0.18 -8.20
N LEU A 36 3.83 0.21 -7.24
CA LEU A 36 3.91 -0.57 -6.00
C LEU A 36 4.02 -2.08 -6.26
N ARG A 37 3.30 -2.62 -7.26
CA ARG A 37 3.41 -4.04 -7.64
C ARG A 37 4.82 -4.39 -8.12
N HIS A 38 5.44 -3.55 -8.95
CA HIS A 38 6.82 -3.80 -9.36
C HIS A 38 7.84 -3.61 -8.23
N VAL A 39 7.60 -2.66 -7.32
CA VAL A 39 8.42 -2.48 -6.11
C VAL A 39 8.33 -3.72 -5.21
N GLN A 40 7.13 -4.31 -5.07
CA GLN A 40 6.91 -5.56 -4.35
C GLN A 40 7.62 -6.75 -5.02
N ALA A 41 7.70 -6.77 -6.35
CA ALA A 41 8.46 -7.75 -7.11
C ALA A 41 10.00 -7.53 -7.06
N GLY A 42 10.48 -6.60 -6.23
CA GLY A 42 11.92 -6.35 -6.03
C GLY A 42 12.58 -5.51 -7.13
N LYS A 43 11.81 -4.94 -8.06
CA LYS A 43 12.36 -4.18 -9.19
C LYS A 43 13.01 -2.86 -8.74
N SER A 44 14.12 -2.52 -9.38
CA SER A 44 14.79 -1.22 -9.24
C SER A 44 14.02 -0.11 -9.98
N ASN A 45 14.28 1.15 -9.65
CA ASN A 45 13.62 2.27 -10.32
C ASN A 45 13.92 2.31 -11.83
N HIS A 46 15.08 1.80 -12.26
CA HIS A 46 15.46 1.71 -13.66
C HIS A 46 14.64 0.62 -14.37
N GLU A 47 14.53 -0.58 -13.80
CA GLU A 47 13.69 -1.64 -14.37
C GLU A 47 12.22 -1.21 -14.45
N ILE A 48 11.70 -0.58 -13.40
CA ILE A 48 10.32 -0.06 -13.39
C ILE A 48 10.14 0.99 -14.50
N ALA A 49 11.11 1.89 -14.65
CA ALA A 49 11.09 2.93 -15.69
C ALA A 49 11.03 2.32 -17.09
N GLN A 50 11.82 1.27 -17.34
CA GLN A 50 11.81 0.53 -18.61
C GLN A 50 10.47 -0.18 -18.83
N LEU A 51 9.97 -0.91 -17.83
CA LEU A 51 8.69 -1.64 -17.92
C LEU A 51 7.50 -0.71 -18.17
N LEU A 52 7.56 0.51 -17.62
CA LEU A 52 6.46 1.46 -17.63
C LEU A 52 6.63 2.59 -18.67
N HIS A 53 7.69 2.53 -19.48
CA HIS A 53 8.06 3.54 -20.49
C HIS A 53 8.08 4.99 -19.96
N ILE A 54 8.69 5.20 -18.79
CA ILE A 54 8.85 6.52 -18.14
C ILE A 54 10.27 6.69 -17.62
N SER A 55 10.66 7.90 -17.18
CA SER A 55 12.01 8.11 -16.64
C SER A 55 12.19 7.49 -15.23
N PRO A 56 13.41 7.07 -14.85
CA PRO A 56 13.71 6.64 -13.48
C PRO A 56 13.42 7.73 -12.43
N LEU A 57 13.55 9.00 -12.81
CA LEU A 57 13.19 10.14 -11.97
C LEU A 57 11.67 10.20 -11.73
N THR A 58 10.87 9.96 -12.77
CA THR A 58 9.41 9.88 -12.67
C THR A 58 9.00 8.76 -11.72
N VAL A 59 9.63 7.58 -11.82
CA VAL A 59 9.40 6.46 -10.88
C VAL A 59 9.75 6.87 -9.44
N LYS A 60 10.90 7.52 -9.23
CA LYS A 60 11.31 8.03 -7.91
C LYS A 60 10.26 8.99 -7.33
N ASN A 61 9.73 9.90 -8.15
CA ASN A 61 8.70 10.84 -7.73
C ASN A 61 7.39 10.14 -7.36
N HIS A 62 6.97 9.14 -8.13
CA HIS A 62 5.81 8.32 -7.75
C HIS A 62 6.04 7.57 -6.43
N ILE A 63 7.21 6.96 -6.23
CA ILE A 63 7.55 6.28 -4.97
C ILE A 63 7.47 7.27 -3.81
N GLN A 64 8.01 8.49 -3.93
CA GLN A 64 7.91 9.50 -2.88
C GLN A 64 6.46 9.87 -2.55
N LYS A 65 5.60 10.03 -3.57
CA LYS A 65 4.16 10.28 -3.37
C LYS A 65 3.48 9.10 -2.67
N ILE A 66 3.81 7.87 -3.05
CA ILE A 66 3.32 6.65 -2.41
C ILE A 66 3.71 6.60 -0.93
N LEU A 67 4.99 6.85 -0.61
CA LEU A 67 5.48 6.88 0.77
C LEU A 67 4.70 7.89 1.61
N LYS A 68 4.45 9.09 1.07
CA LYS A 68 3.65 10.13 1.74
C LYS A 68 2.19 9.70 1.92
N LYS A 69 1.55 9.14 0.89
CA LYS A 69 0.15 8.68 0.95
C LYS A 69 -0.05 7.51 1.90
N LEU A 70 0.95 6.63 1.98
CA LEU A 70 0.95 5.50 2.89
C LEU A 70 1.49 5.86 4.27
N ASP A 71 1.96 7.09 4.51
CA ASP A 71 2.56 7.51 5.78
C ASP A 71 3.66 6.55 6.26
N VAL A 72 4.67 6.37 5.42
CA VAL A 72 5.83 5.50 5.67
C VAL A 72 7.12 6.13 5.14
N ASN A 73 8.25 5.76 5.72
CA ASN A 73 9.54 6.40 5.43
C ASN A 73 10.42 5.66 4.41
N ASN A 74 10.10 4.41 4.07
CA ASN A 74 10.93 3.64 3.16
C ASN A 74 10.11 2.66 2.30
N ARG A 75 10.70 2.24 1.17
CA ARG A 75 10.03 1.38 0.19
C ARG A 75 9.65 0.00 0.73
N ALA A 76 10.44 -0.57 1.64
CA ALA A 76 10.13 -1.89 2.21
C ALA A 76 8.90 -1.81 3.11
N HIS A 77 8.81 -0.76 3.93
CA HIS A 77 7.65 -0.48 4.77
C HIS A 77 6.42 -0.15 3.93
N ALA A 78 6.58 0.53 2.80
CA ALA A 78 5.52 0.75 1.82
C ALA A 78 4.94 -0.56 1.27
N VAL A 79 5.81 -1.51 0.90
CA VAL A 79 5.39 -2.83 0.43
C VAL A 79 4.66 -3.59 1.53
N ALA A 80 5.20 -3.63 2.75
CA ALA A 80 4.54 -4.28 3.90
C ALA A 80 3.15 -3.70 4.16
N LYS A 81 3.01 -2.36 4.17
CA LYS A 81 1.74 -1.68 4.38
C LYS A 81 0.76 -1.89 3.22
N ALA A 82 1.23 -1.85 1.99
CA ALA A 82 0.41 -2.11 0.80
C ALA A 82 -0.15 -3.55 0.78
N MET A 83 0.65 -4.54 1.19
CA MET A 83 0.19 -5.93 1.35
C MET A 83 -0.87 -6.07 2.45
N ALA A 84 -0.64 -5.46 3.62
CA ALA A 84 -1.60 -5.47 4.72
C ALA A 84 -2.95 -4.83 4.34
N LEU A 85 -2.90 -3.77 3.54
CA LEU A 85 -4.08 -3.07 3.02
C LEU A 85 -4.65 -3.72 1.74
N LYS A 86 -4.03 -4.79 1.23
CA LYS A 86 -4.43 -5.49 0.00
C LYS A 86 -4.61 -4.52 -1.18
N ILE A 87 -3.66 -3.60 -1.34
CA ILE A 87 -3.65 -2.63 -2.45
C ILE A 87 -3.06 -3.29 -3.71
N THR A 88 -2.04 -4.14 -3.54
CA THR A 88 -1.29 -4.78 -4.63
C THR A 88 -1.69 -6.24 -4.90
N LEU A 89 -2.79 -6.72 -4.29
CA LEU A 89 -3.35 -8.07 -4.48
C LEU A 89 -4.44 -8.09 -5.54
#